data_AF-A0A258A0L3-F1
#
_entry.id   AF-A0A258A0L3-F1
#
_cell.length_a   1.000
_cell.length_b   1.000
_cell.length_c   1.000
_cell.angle_alpha   90.00
_cell.angle_beta   90.00
_cell.angle_gamma   90.00
#
_symmetry.space_group_name_H-M   'P 1'
#
loop_
_entity.id
_entity.type
_entity.pdbx_description
1 polymer ?
#
loop_
_entity_poly.entity_id
_entity_poly.type
_entity_poly.pdbx_seq_one_letter_code
_entity_poly.pdbx_strand_id
1 'polypeptide(L)'
;MMTAVGDILPPSRTSFEVAVAAGMSDTLPVPLRQVMNPLEAPESFLPFLAAHFSVDLWYSDWPLSRKRMMIANAIPLARMKGTRQAAIDFLAYVDGALVDALAHPTRFAMGRGIVGRTPIGHPPFMARYLVKVETVKEPRAFVLGRGIIGRSIIKASARVPLGRCLEALKVAKAPETQIRVDFAHMRPVTFGDGFTFSDGLTFGRYVDRTVLS
;
A
#
# COMPACT_ATOMS: atom_id res chain seq x y z
N MET A 1 -11.04 14.05 40.82
CA MET A 1 -12.21 14.66 41.47
C MET A 1 -13.03 15.32 40.39
N MET A 2 -14.26 14.86 40.16
CA MET A 2 -15.22 15.60 39.33
C MET A 2 -15.73 16.77 40.16
N THR A 3 -15.46 18.00 39.75
CA THR A 3 -15.98 19.21 40.39
C THR A 3 -17.50 19.19 40.31
N ALA A 4 -18.20 19.29 41.43
CA ALA A 4 -19.65 19.37 41.41
C ALA A 4 -20.07 20.74 40.86
N VAL A 5 -21.22 20.80 40.19
CA VAL A 5 -21.77 22.06 39.63
C VAL A 5 -21.98 23.13 40.71
N GLY A 6 -22.18 22.71 41.95
CA GLY A 6 -22.20 23.61 43.10
C GLY A 6 -20.85 24.28 43.39
N ASP A 7 -19.72 23.67 43.04
CA ASP A 7 -18.39 24.18 43.42
C ASP A 7 -17.89 25.27 42.47
N ILE A 8 -18.43 25.35 41.25
CA ILE A 8 -18.10 26.37 40.23
C ILE A 8 -18.90 27.66 40.39
N LEU A 9 -20.00 27.66 41.16
CA LEU A 9 -20.84 28.84 41.36
C LEU A 9 -20.34 29.70 42.54
N PRO A 10 -20.46 31.05 42.47
CA PRO A 10 -20.12 31.94 43.57
C PRO A 10 -20.86 31.58 44.88
N PRO A 11 -20.31 31.94 46.06
CA PRO A 11 -20.95 31.65 47.35
C PRO A 11 -22.30 32.39 47.54
N SER A 12 -22.57 33.45 46.78
CA SER A 12 -23.82 34.22 46.82
C SER A 12 -24.94 33.64 45.92
N ARG A 13 -24.82 32.38 45.49
CA ARG A 13 -25.75 31.72 44.57
C ARG A 13 -27.12 31.44 45.17
N THR A 14 -28.16 31.58 44.35
CA THR A 14 -29.54 31.21 44.73
C THR A 14 -29.89 29.77 44.33
N SER A 15 -30.94 29.20 44.93
CA SER A 15 -31.39 27.83 44.61
C SER A 15 -31.80 27.66 43.14
N PHE A 16 -32.34 28.71 42.51
CA PHE A 16 -32.67 28.72 41.09
C PHE A 16 -31.43 28.62 40.20
N GLU A 17 -30.38 29.39 40.51
CA GLU A 17 -29.12 29.36 39.75
C GLU A 17 -28.43 27.99 39.82
N VAL A 18 -28.48 27.33 40.99
CA VAL A 18 -27.98 25.96 41.16
C VAL A 18 -28.79 24.97 40.30
N ALA A 19 -30.13 25.10 40.28
CA ALA A 19 -30.99 24.24 39.47
C ALA A 19 -30.77 24.43 37.96
N VAL A 20 -30.61 25.68 37.50
CA VAL A 20 -30.29 25.99 36.10
C VAL A 20 -28.92 25.44 35.73
N ALA A 21 -27.89 25.66 36.56
CA ALA A 21 -26.56 25.15 36.29
C ALA A 21 -26.52 23.62 36.26
N ALA A 22 -27.25 22.94 37.15
CA ALA A 22 -27.39 21.50 37.14
C ALA A 22 -28.10 21.00 35.87
N GLY A 23 -29.14 21.70 35.42
CA GLY A 23 -29.84 21.38 34.16
C GLY A 23 -29.02 21.64 32.89
N MET A 24 -28.07 22.58 32.92
CA MET A 24 -27.13 22.83 31.82
C MET A 24 -25.90 21.92 31.84
N SER A 25 -25.64 21.26 32.97
CA SER A 25 -24.49 20.36 33.13
C SER A 25 -24.88 18.95 32.73
N ASP A 26 -24.79 18.65 31.44
CA ASP A 26 -24.94 17.28 30.95
C ASP A 26 -23.60 16.54 30.98
N THR A 27 -23.59 15.36 31.59
CA THR A 27 -22.41 14.48 31.58
C THR A 27 -22.54 13.51 30.41
N LEU A 28 -22.33 14.02 29.21
CA LEU A 28 -22.33 13.17 28.03
C LEU A 28 -21.01 12.39 27.97
N PRO A 29 -21.03 11.04 27.90
CA PRO A 29 -19.82 10.28 27.70
C PRO A 29 -19.29 10.58 26.29
N VAL A 30 -18.28 11.44 26.19
CA VAL A 30 -17.56 11.71 24.93
C VAL A 30 -16.27 10.89 24.96
N PRO A 31 -16.23 9.68 24.38
CA PRO A 31 -15.07 8.80 24.46
C PRO A 31 -13.97 9.24 23.49
N LEU A 32 -13.44 10.46 23.65
CA LEU A 32 -12.42 11.05 22.77
C LEU A 32 -11.20 10.14 22.61
N ARG A 33 -10.74 9.54 23.72
CA ARG A 33 -9.59 8.62 23.71
C ARG A 33 -9.85 7.38 22.86
N GLN A 34 -11.07 6.86 22.88
CA GLN A 34 -11.47 5.70 22.10
C GLN A 34 -11.56 6.04 20.60
N VAL A 35 -12.13 7.21 20.27
CA VAL A 35 -12.25 7.68 18.88
C VAL A 35 -10.88 7.96 18.27
N MET A 36 -9.92 8.46 19.07
CA MET A 36 -8.55 8.71 18.62
C MET A 36 -7.69 7.45 18.51
N ASN A 37 -8.12 6.31 19.09
CA ASN A 37 -7.41 5.05 19.00
C ASN A 37 -7.82 4.28 17.74
N PRO A 38 -6.94 4.07 16.74
CA PRO A 38 -7.29 3.37 15.49
C PRO A 38 -7.83 1.95 15.72
N LEU A 39 -7.44 1.28 16.81
CA LEU A 39 -7.86 -0.10 17.10
C LEU A 39 -9.23 -0.19 17.78
N GLU A 40 -9.66 0.87 18.47
CA GLU A 40 -10.89 0.87 19.27
C GLU A 40 -11.96 1.81 18.70
N ALA A 41 -11.59 2.67 17.76
CA ALA A 41 -12.48 3.62 17.13
C ALA A 41 -13.64 2.93 16.40
N PRO A 42 -14.87 3.47 16.51
CA PRO A 42 -16.01 3.01 15.71
C PRO A 42 -15.72 3.08 14.21
N GLU A 43 -16.25 2.14 13.44
CA GLU A 43 -15.98 2.04 11.99
C GLU A 43 -16.36 3.31 11.23
N SER A 44 -17.49 3.94 11.60
CA SER A 44 -17.98 5.18 11.00
C SER A 44 -16.99 6.36 11.15
N PHE A 45 -16.15 6.34 12.18
CA PHE A 45 -15.15 7.37 12.44
C PHE A 45 -13.80 7.11 11.76
N LEU A 46 -13.53 5.89 11.31
CA LEU A 46 -12.23 5.53 10.71
C LEU A 46 -11.84 6.40 9.50
N PRO A 47 -12.74 6.78 8.56
CA PRO A 47 -12.37 7.65 7.44
C PRO A 47 -11.91 9.05 7.89
N PHE A 48 -12.54 9.60 8.94
CA PHE A 48 -12.16 10.88 9.52
C PHE A 48 -10.80 10.79 10.23
N LEU A 49 -10.56 9.69 10.93
CA LEU A 49 -9.28 9.42 11.57
C LEU A 49 -8.16 9.22 10.52
N ALA A 50 -8.46 8.54 9.42
CA ALA A 50 -7.53 8.38 8.29
C ALA A 50 -7.16 9.74 7.65
N ALA A 51 -8.15 10.62 7.47
CA ALA A 51 -7.91 11.98 7.01
C ALA A 51 -7.04 12.79 8.00
N HIS A 52 -7.31 12.65 9.31
CA HIS A 52 -6.50 13.30 10.35
C HIS A 52 -5.02 12.88 10.28
N PHE A 53 -4.74 11.60 10.05
CA PHE A 53 -3.37 11.08 9.91
C PHE A 53 -2.80 11.19 8.48
N SER A 54 -3.49 11.87 7.56
CA SER A 54 -3.05 12.04 6.16
C SER A 54 -2.72 10.72 5.46
N VAL A 55 -3.57 9.70 5.63
CA VAL A 55 -3.41 8.39 4.98
C VAL A 55 -3.67 8.52 3.47
N ASP A 56 -2.68 8.17 2.64
CA ASP A 56 -2.81 8.31 1.19
C ASP A 56 -3.48 7.10 0.49
N LEU A 57 -3.34 5.89 1.05
CA LEU A 57 -3.98 4.69 0.51
C LEU A 57 -5.22 4.32 1.32
N TRP A 58 -6.37 4.40 0.67
CA TRP A 58 -7.64 4.06 1.29
C TRP A 58 -8.59 3.43 0.27
N TYR A 59 -9.02 2.19 0.52
CA TYR A 59 -9.95 1.47 -0.35
C TYR A 59 -11.15 0.97 0.46
N SER A 60 -12.35 1.06 -0.12
CA SER A 60 -13.61 0.71 0.55
C SER A 60 -13.75 -0.79 0.80
N ASP A 61 -13.23 -1.62 -0.11
CA ASP A 61 -13.24 -3.08 -0.05
C ASP A 61 -12.20 -3.69 0.90
N TRP A 62 -11.34 -2.86 1.50
CA TRP A 62 -10.39 -3.35 2.48
C TRP A 62 -11.08 -3.85 3.76
N PRO A 63 -10.59 -4.97 4.35
CA PRO A 63 -11.07 -5.43 5.63
C PRO A 63 -10.75 -4.39 6.71
N LEU A 64 -11.62 -4.33 7.73
CA LEU A 64 -11.51 -3.35 8.80
C LEU A 64 -10.16 -3.41 9.54
N SER A 65 -9.61 -4.61 9.72
CA SER A 65 -8.26 -4.82 10.28
C SER A 65 -7.17 -4.10 9.47
N ARG A 66 -7.21 -4.20 8.14
CA ARG A 66 -6.24 -3.54 7.24
C ARG A 66 -6.38 -2.02 7.27
N LYS A 67 -7.61 -1.50 7.25
CA LYS A 67 -7.88 -0.06 7.42
C LYS A 67 -7.32 0.48 8.74
N ARG A 68 -7.55 -0.23 9.84
CA ARG A 68 -7.03 0.15 11.17
C ARG A 68 -5.51 0.10 11.24
N MET A 69 -4.89 -0.93 10.67
CA MET A 69 -3.42 -1.04 10.58
C MET A 69 -2.81 0.08 9.74
N MET A 70 -3.44 0.45 8.62
CA MET A 70 -2.97 1.55 7.79
C MET A 70 -2.95 2.87 8.56
N ILE A 71 -4.00 3.15 9.33
CA ILE A 71 -4.08 4.34 10.18
C ILE A 71 -3.03 4.29 11.29
N ALA A 72 -2.90 3.16 12.00
CA ALA A 72 -1.94 3.00 13.09
C ALA A 72 -0.49 3.20 12.61
N ASN A 73 -0.18 2.77 11.40
CA ASN A 73 1.15 2.86 10.79
C ASN A 73 1.36 4.11 9.91
N ALA A 74 0.40 5.03 9.86
CA ALA A 74 0.45 6.19 8.95
C ALA A 74 1.69 7.07 9.17
N ILE A 75 1.99 7.38 10.44
CA ILE A 75 3.13 8.24 10.82
C ILE A 75 4.48 7.61 10.44
N PRO A 76 4.82 6.36 10.84
CA PRO A 76 6.10 5.76 10.44
C PRO A 76 6.20 5.58 8.92
N LEU A 77 5.12 5.21 8.22
CA LEU A 77 5.11 5.09 6.77
C LEU A 77 5.40 6.42 6.07
N ALA A 78 4.74 7.50 6.52
CA ALA A 78 4.95 8.84 5.98
C ALA A 78 6.40 9.31 6.14
N ARG A 79 7.06 8.97 7.26
CA ARG A 79 8.47 9.29 7.51
C ARG A 79 9.44 8.54 6.59
N MET A 80 9.07 7.35 6.14
CA MET A 80 9.92 6.52 5.27
C MET A 80 9.65 6.73 3.78
N LYS A 81 8.67 7.56 3.38
CA LYS A 81 8.40 7.89 1.97
C LYS A 81 9.69 8.37 1.29
N GLY A 82 9.89 7.94 0.05
CA GLY A 82 11.11 8.14 -0.73
C GLY A 82 12.17 7.03 -0.56
N THR A 83 12.02 6.15 0.43
CA THR A 83 12.92 5.00 0.60
C THR A 83 12.41 3.75 -0.13
N ARG A 84 13.32 2.81 -0.41
CA ARG A 84 12.94 1.47 -0.90
C ARG A 84 12.05 0.74 0.11
N GLN A 85 12.31 0.93 1.42
CA GLN A 85 11.54 0.25 2.46
C GLN A 85 10.07 0.69 2.43
N ALA A 86 9.81 1.98 2.25
CA ALA A 86 8.43 2.45 2.07
C ALA A 86 7.74 1.77 0.88
N ALA A 87 8.43 1.61 -0.26
CA ALA A 87 7.85 0.90 -1.40
C ALA A 87 7.46 -0.54 -1.05
N ILE A 88 8.28 -1.25 -0.26
CA ILE A 88 7.97 -2.61 0.22
C ILE A 88 6.76 -2.58 1.15
N ASP A 89 6.75 -1.68 2.14
CA ASP A 89 5.70 -1.60 3.15
C ASP A 89 4.34 -1.23 2.53
N PHE A 90 4.30 -0.25 1.62
CA PHE A 90 3.09 0.13 0.90
C PHE A 90 2.59 -0.97 -0.04
N LEU A 91 3.49 -1.69 -0.71
CA LEU A 91 3.12 -2.84 -1.56
C LEU A 91 2.49 -3.97 -0.74
N ALA A 92 2.96 -4.21 0.48
CA ALA A 92 2.40 -5.24 1.37
C ALA A 92 0.92 -4.99 1.71
N TYR A 93 0.47 -3.73 1.81
CA TYR A 93 -0.96 -3.40 2.03
C TYR A 93 -1.87 -3.70 0.83
N VAL A 94 -1.30 -3.75 -0.38
CA VAL A 94 -2.02 -4.01 -1.64
C VAL A 94 -1.73 -5.40 -2.21
N ASP A 95 -1.21 -6.30 -1.37
CA ASP A 95 -0.91 -7.69 -1.71
C ASP A 95 0.12 -7.82 -2.86
N GLY A 96 1.01 -6.83 -2.98
CA GLY A 96 2.14 -6.82 -3.90
C GLY A 96 3.46 -7.12 -3.18
N ALA A 97 4.42 -7.72 -3.89
CA ALA A 97 5.76 -7.99 -3.37
C ALA A 97 6.81 -7.40 -4.31
N LEU A 98 7.76 -6.63 -3.76
CA LEU A 98 8.92 -6.15 -4.51
C LEU A 98 9.95 -7.27 -4.63
N VAL A 99 10.20 -7.76 -5.84
CA VAL A 99 11.14 -8.86 -6.09
C VAL A 99 12.56 -8.34 -6.29
N ASP A 100 12.70 -7.37 -7.18
CA ASP A 100 13.97 -6.74 -7.49
C ASP A 100 13.78 -5.25 -7.73
N ALA A 101 14.81 -4.47 -7.43
CA ALA A 101 14.78 -3.04 -7.60
C ALA A 101 16.15 -2.51 -8.00
N LEU A 102 16.21 -1.84 -9.13
CA LEU A 102 17.41 -1.19 -9.63
C LEU A 102 17.24 0.32 -9.43
N ALA A 103 17.96 0.90 -8.48
CA ALA A 103 17.92 2.32 -8.18
C ALA A 103 19.26 2.99 -8.52
N HIS A 104 19.20 4.25 -8.97
CA HIS A 104 20.39 5.10 -9.10
C HIS A 104 20.87 5.56 -7.71
N PRO A 105 22.20 5.66 -7.42
CA PRO A 105 23.36 5.34 -8.25
C PRO A 105 23.93 3.95 -7.95
N THR A 106 23.76 2.96 -8.83
CA THR A 106 24.72 1.86 -8.87
C THR A 106 26.02 2.40 -9.44
N ARG A 107 27.05 2.52 -8.59
CA ARG A 107 28.42 2.82 -9.06
C ARG A 107 28.73 1.85 -10.19
N PHE A 108 28.96 2.36 -11.38
CA PHE A 108 29.51 1.57 -12.48
C PHE A 108 30.92 1.17 -12.07
N ALA A 109 31.05 0.02 -11.42
CA ALA A 109 32.35 -0.56 -11.13
C ALA A 109 32.88 -1.13 -12.44
N MET A 110 33.72 -0.35 -13.12
CA MET A 110 34.50 -0.79 -14.30
C MET A 110 35.09 -2.19 -14.01
N GLY A 111 34.79 -3.18 -14.86
CA GLY A 111 35.25 -4.57 -14.69
C GLY A 111 34.34 -5.51 -13.87
N ARG A 112 33.26 -5.03 -13.25
CA ARG A 112 32.22 -5.86 -12.60
C ARG A 112 30.86 -5.85 -13.32
N GLY A 113 30.80 -5.19 -14.48
CA GLY A 113 29.59 -5.18 -15.30
C GLY A 113 29.29 -6.55 -15.89
N ILE A 114 28.18 -7.17 -15.50
CA ILE A 114 27.68 -8.38 -16.16
C ILE A 114 26.85 -7.91 -17.36
N VAL A 115 27.24 -8.36 -18.56
CA VAL A 115 26.51 -8.09 -19.80
C VAL A 115 25.05 -8.53 -19.63
N GLY A 116 24.11 -7.62 -19.91
CA GLY A 116 22.67 -7.86 -19.71
C GLY A 116 22.14 -7.60 -18.29
N ARG A 117 23.00 -7.28 -17.31
CA ARG A 117 22.57 -6.84 -15.96
C ARG A 117 22.87 -5.37 -15.69
N THR A 118 23.95 -4.84 -16.26
CA THR A 118 24.28 -3.41 -16.09
C THR A 118 23.31 -2.57 -16.91
N PRO A 119 22.52 -1.68 -16.29
CA PRO A 119 21.61 -0.83 -17.04
C PRO A 119 22.41 0.21 -17.82
N ILE A 120 22.41 0.09 -19.14
CA ILE A 120 23.02 1.06 -20.05
C ILE A 120 22.02 2.22 -20.22
N GLY A 121 22.47 3.46 -20.02
CA GLY A 121 21.64 4.65 -20.21
C GLY A 121 20.53 4.83 -19.17
N HIS A 122 20.74 4.39 -17.93
CA HIS A 122 19.77 4.62 -16.85
C HIS A 122 19.67 6.12 -16.53
N PRO A 123 18.53 6.79 -16.73
CA PRO A 123 18.42 8.23 -16.49
C PRO A 123 18.50 8.56 -14.99
N PRO A 124 18.90 9.79 -14.64
CA PRO A 124 18.99 10.24 -13.26
C PRO A 124 17.61 10.26 -12.60
N PHE A 125 17.58 10.07 -11.28
CA PHE A 125 16.35 10.05 -10.47
C PHE A 125 15.31 9.03 -10.94
N MET A 126 15.73 7.97 -11.63
CA MET A 126 14.84 6.87 -12.01
C MET A 126 15.20 5.61 -11.20
N ALA A 127 14.19 4.81 -10.88
CA ALA A 127 14.32 3.45 -10.39
C ALA A 127 13.48 2.50 -11.24
N ARG A 128 13.95 1.27 -11.44
CA ARG A 128 13.21 0.19 -12.10
C ARG A 128 12.87 -0.87 -11.05
N TYR A 129 11.59 -1.21 -10.89
CA TYR A 129 11.12 -2.18 -9.91
C TYR A 129 10.46 -3.37 -10.62
N LEU A 130 10.77 -4.58 -10.18
CA LEU A 130 10.06 -5.80 -10.53
C LEU A 130 9.10 -6.13 -9.39
N VAL A 131 7.81 -6.07 -9.65
CA VAL A 131 6.78 -6.29 -8.63
C VAL A 131 5.99 -7.53 -8.99
N LYS A 132 5.94 -8.48 -8.06
CA LYS A 132 5.08 -9.65 -8.13
C LYS A 132 3.72 -9.30 -7.56
N VAL A 133 2.69 -9.55 -8.34
CA VAL A 133 1.29 -9.35 -7.94
C VAL A 133 0.53 -10.57 -8.43
N GLU A 134 -0.19 -11.21 -7.52
CA GLU A 134 -1.08 -12.30 -7.91
C GLU A 134 -2.29 -11.71 -8.62
N THR A 135 -2.50 -12.16 -9.86
CA THR A 135 -3.65 -11.75 -10.67
C THR A 135 -4.44 -12.99 -11.03
N VAL A 136 -5.74 -12.95 -10.78
CA VAL A 136 -6.63 -14.05 -11.14
C VAL A 136 -7.05 -13.85 -12.60
N LYS A 137 -6.73 -14.82 -13.46
CA LYS A 137 -7.24 -14.84 -14.83
C LYS A 137 -8.68 -15.35 -14.81
N GLU A 138 -9.62 -14.54 -15.30
CA GLU A 138 -11.00 -15.02 -15.46
C GLU A 138 -11.03 -16.20 -16.48
N PRO A 139 -11.71 -17.31 -16.15
CA PRO A 139 -11.65 -18.57 -16.92
C PRO A 139 -12.14 -18.47 -18.38
N ARG A 140 -12.80 -17.36 -18.77
CA ARG A 140 -13.31 -17.12 -20.13
C ARG A 140 -12.50 -16.09 -20.92
N ALA A 141 -11.40 -15.58 -20.39
CA ALA A 141 -10.51 -14.68 -21.11
C ALA A 141 -9.59 -15.48 -22.04
N PHE A 142 -9.97 -15.61 -23.30
CA PHE A 142 -9.12 -16.19 -24.34
C PHE A 142 -8.14 -15.11 -24.84
N VAL A 143 -6.84 -15.35 -24.67
CA VAL A 143 -5.76 -14.46 -25.11
C VAL A 143 -4.93 -15.26 -26.10
N LEU A 144 -4.94 -14.86 -27.38
CA LEU A 144 -4.19 -15.52 -28.45
C LEU A 144 -3.09 -14.57 -28.94
N GLY A 145 -1.85 -14.79 -28.51
CA GLY A 145 -0.71 -13.93 -28.84
C GLY A 145 -0.79 -12.55 -28.18
N ARG A 146 -0.35 -11.49 -28.88
CA ARG A 146 -0.49 -10.08 -28.46
C ARG A 146 -1.86 -9.47 -28.83
N GLY A 147 -2.74 -10.24 -29.48
CA GLY A 147 -4.07 -9.80 -29.91
C GLY A 147 -5.18 -10.45 -29.07
N ILE A 148 -6.25 -9.71 -28.84
CA ILE A 148 -7.49 -10.26 -28.26
C ILE A 148 -8.41 -10.56 -29.45
N ILE A 149 -8.60 -11.84 -29.78
CA ILE A 149 -9.63 -12.26 -30.74
C ILE A 149 -10.91 -12.55 -29.96
N GLY A 150 -11.92 -11.71 -30.17
CA GLY A 150 -13.20 -11.74 -29.47
C GLY A 150 -13.42 -10.50 -28.60
N ARG A 151 -14.61 -9.90 -28.66
CA ARG A 151 -15.05 -8.73 -27.86
C ARG A 151 -15.17 -9.03 -26.35
N SER A 152 -14.40 -9.97 -25.83
CA SER A 152 -14.17 -10.11 -24.40
C SER A 152 -13.28 -8.95 -23.97
N ILE A 153 -13.89 -7.80 -23.73
CA ILE A 153 -13.30 -6.70 -22.96
C ILE A 153 -12.61 -7.36 -21.77
N ILE A 154 -11.28 -7.31 -21.68
CA ILE A 154 -10.59 -7.67 -20.44
C ILE A 154 -11.21 -6.76 -19.39
N LYS A 155 -12.08 -7.31 -18.53
CA LYS A 155 -12.82 -6.53 -17.55
C LYS A 155 -11.81 -5.76 -16.70
N ALA A 156 -12.17 -4.52 -16.35
CA ALA A 156 -11.37 -3.66 -15.50
C ALA A 156 -10.91 -4.35 -14.19
N SER A 157 -11.68 -5.34 -13.69
CA SER A 157 -11.38 -6.13 -12.48
C SER A 157 -9.98 -6.75 -12.49
N ALA A 158 -9.53 -7.31 -13.62
CA ALA A 158 -8.22 -7.97 -13.71
C ALA A 158 -7.04 -7.00 -13.56
N ARG A 159 -7.26 -5.70 -13.77
CA ARG A 159 -6.22 -4.65 -13.64
C ARG A 159 -6.24 -3.97 -12.28
N VAL A 160 -7.25 -4.18 -11.45
CA VAL A 160 -7.36 -3.53 -10.12
C VAL A 160 -6.11 -3.78 -9.26
N PRO A 161 -5.59 -5.02 -9.14
CA PRO A 161 -4.39 -5.27 -8.33
C PRO A 161 -3.15 -4.51 -8.85
N LEU A 162 -2.98 -4.46 -10.17
CA LEU A 162 -1.87 -3.73 -10.82
C LEU A 162 -1.99 -2.22 -10.58
N GLY A 163 -3.20 -1.68 -10.72
CA GLY A 163 -3.49 -0.28 -10.44
C GLY A 163 -3.21 0.10 -8.99
N ARG A 164 -3.60 -0.75 -8.03
CA ARG A 164 -3.30 -0.54 -6.60
C ARG A 164 -1.81 -0.54 -6.32
N CYS A 165 -1.05 -1.43 -6.93
CA CYS A 165 0.41 -1.44 -6.80
C CYS A 165 1.05 -0.17 -7.39
N LEU A 166 0.55 0.32 -8.52
CA LEU A 166 1.01 1.59 -9.09
C LEU A 166 0.70 2.77 -8.17
N GLU A 167 -0.52 2.85 -7.61
CA GLU A 167 -0.88 3.90 -6.65
C GLU A 167 -0.05 3.81 -5.37
N ALA A 168 0.15 2.61 -4.83
CA ALA A 168 1.00 2.38 -3.67
C ALA A 168 2.45 2.86 -3.90
N LEU A 169 3.01 2.55 -5.08
CA LEU A 169 4.35 3.00 -5.44
C LEU A 169 4.41 4.50 -5.72
N LYS A 170 3.35 5.10 -6.28
CA LYS A 170 3.26 6.57 -6.44
C LYS A 170 3.30 7.28 -5.08
N VAL A 171 2.56 6.77 -4.10
CA VAL A 171 2.52 7.30 -2.73
C VAL A 171 3.87 7.12 -2.03
N ALA A 172 4.52 5.97 -2.22
CA ALA A 172 5.79 5.66 -1.59
C ALA A 172 6.96 6.48 -2.16
N LYS A 173 6.87 6.96 -3.40
CA LYS A 173 7.95 7.62 -4.15
C LYS A 173 8.14 9.08 -3.72
N ALA A 174 9.38 9.55 -3.71
CA ALA A 174 9.69 10.99 -3.62
C ALA A 174 9.24 11.73 -4.90
N PRO A 175 8.68 12.95 -4.82
CA PRO A 175 8.00 13.60 -5.95
C PRO A 175 8.88 13.70 -7.21
N GLU A 176 10.17 14.00 -7.04
CA GLU A 176 11.19 14.17 -8.08
C GLU A 176 11.68 12.86 -8.73
N THR A 177 11.50 11.71 -8.07
CA THR A 177 11.99 10.42 -8.58
C THR A 177 11.02 9.87 -9.64
N GLN A 178 11.42 8.95 -10.50
CA GLN A 178 10.52 8.19 -11.38
C GLN A 178 10.68 6.71 -11.08
N ILE A 179 9.57 5.97 -10.98
CA ILE A 179 9.62 4.51 -10.81
C ILE A 179 8.99 3.88 -12.04
N ARG A 180 9.77 3.05 -12.74
CA ARG A 180 9.28 2.19 -13.81
C ARG A 180 9.06 0.80 -13.25
N VAL A 181 7.82 0.34 -13.30
CA VAL A 181 7.41 -0.95 -12.74
C VAL A 181 7.24 -1.96 -13.86
N ASP A 182 7.85 -3.12 -13.70
CA ASP A 182 7.57 -4.31 -14.49
C ASP A 182 6.77 -5.30 -13.63
N PHE A 183 5.62 -5.74 -14.14
CA PHE A 183 4.75 -6.73 -13.50
C PHE A 183 4.92 -8.13 -14.10
N ALA A 184 5.72 -8.28 -15.16
CA ALA A 184 6.01 -9.54 -15.81
C ALA A 184 6.97 -10.37 -14.95
N HIS A 185 6.50 -10.81 -13.78
CA HIS A 185 7.25 -11.62 -12.84
C HIS A 185 7.43 -13.08 -13.29
N MET A 186 6.80 -13.50 -14.40
CA MET A 186 6.99 -14.84 -14.97
C MET A 186 7.77 -14.77 -16.29
N ARG A 187 8.67 -15.73 -16.52
CA ARG A 187 9.35 -15.94 -17.80
C ARG A 187 9.29 -17.40 -18.25
N PRO A 188 9.34 -17.69 -19.56
CA PRO A 188 9.51 -19.06 -20.02
C PRO A 188 10.83 -19.64 -19.51
N VAL A 189 10.81 -20.95 -19.21
CA VAL A 189 12.02 -21.72 -18.89
C VAL A 189 13.00 -21.64 -20.04
N THR A 190 14.27 -21.41 -19.71
CA THR A 190 15.38 -21.44 -20.68
C THR A 190 16.36 -22.56 -20.34
N PHE A 191 17.12 -23.03 -21.33
CA PHE A 191 18.11 -24.09 -21.11
C PHE A 191 19.19 -23.74 -20.07
N GLY A 192 19.42 -22.45 -19.80
CA GLY A 192 20.38 -21.99 -18.79
C GLY A 192 19.93 -22.14 -17.33
N ASP A 193 18.69 -22.58 -17.07
CA ASP A 193 18.14 -22.69 -15.71
C ASP A 193 18.56 -23.98 -14.97
N GLY A 194 19.41 -24.81 -15.58
CA GLY A 194 20.04 -25.96 -14.93
C GLY A 194 19.11 -27.14 -14.64
N PHE A 195 17.93 -27.18 -15.25
CA PHE A 195 17.00 -28.29 -15.05
C PHE A 195 17.50 -29.58 -15.70
N THR A 196 17.38 -30.70 -14.99
CA THR A 196 17.74 -32.03 -15.47
C THR A 196 16.67 -32.62 -16.38
N PHE A 197 17.07 -33.26 -17.49
CA PHE A 197 16.14 -33.86 -18.46
C PHE A 197 15.22 -34.95 -17.85
N SER A 198 15.61 -35.55 -16.73
CA SER A 198 14.80 -36.52 -15.98
C SER A 198 13.55 -35.93 -15.31
N ASP A 199 13.46 -34.60 -15.17
CA ASP A 199 12.40 -33.94 -14.37
C ASP A 199 11.09 -33.72 -15.14
N GLY A 200 10.90 -34.35 -16.30
CA GLY A 200 9.66 -34.25 -17.07
C GLY A 200 9.38 -32.83 -17.57
N LEU A 201 10.41 -32.12 -18.03
CA LEU A 201 10.29 -30.76 -18.58
C LEU A 201 9.43 -30.76 -19.85
N THR A 202 8.20 -30.26 -19.73
CA THR A 202 7.38 -29.93 -20.89
C THR A 202 7.68 -28.50 -21.35
N PHE A 203 7.87 -28.31 -22.66
CA PHE A 203 7.96 -26.98 -23.26
C PHE A 203 6.70 -26.16 -22.92
N GLY A 204 6.90 -24.91 -22.46
CA GLY A 204 5.81 -24.01 -22.05
C GLY A 204 5.63 -23.82 -20.55
N ARG A 205 6.50 -24.41 -19.70
CA ARG A 205 6.56 -24.03 -18.28
C ARG A 205 7.11 -22.62 -18.10
N TYR A 206 6.60 -21.93 -17.09
CA TYR A 206 7.04 -20.60 -16.67
C TYR A 206 7.67 -20.68 -15.28
N VAL A 207 8.69 -19.86 -15.05
CA VAL A 207 9.40 -19.72 -13.78
C VAL A 207 9.35 -18.26 -13.34
N ASP A 208 9.32 -18.06 -12.02
CA ASP A 208 9.42 -16.74 -11.40
C ASP A 208 10.74 -16.06 -11.79
N ARG A 209 10.64 -14.81 -12.26
CA ARG A 209 11.78 -13.93 -12.47
C ARG A 209 12.27 -13.47 -11.11
N THR A 210 13.57 -13.59 -10.91
CA THR A 210 14.26 -13.13 -9.70
C THR A 210 14.98 -11.80 -9.89
N VAL A 211 15.14 -11.35 -11.14
CA VAL A 211 15.92 -10.16 -11.50
C VAL A 211 15.25 -9.36 -12.61
N LEU A 212 15.49 -8.04 -12.60
CA LEU A 212 15.17 -7.13 -13.69
C LEU A 212 16.10 -7.36 -14.90
N SER A 213 15.52 -7.39 -16.10
CA SER A 213 16.24 -7.42 -17.38
C SER A 213 16.57 -6.03 -17.91
#